data_AF-A0A7D9L8F4-F1
#
_entry.id   AF-A0A7D9L8F4-F1
#
_cell.length_a   1.000
_cell.length_b   1.000
_cell.length_c   1.000
_cell.angle_alpha   90.00
_cell.angle_beta   90.00
_cell.angle_gamma   90.00
#
_symmetry.space_group_name_H-M   'P 1'
#
loop_
_entity.id
_entity.type
_entity.pdbx_description
1 polymer ?
#
loop_
_entity_poly.entity_id
_entity_poly.type
_entity_poly.pdbx_seq_one_letter_code
_entity_poly.pdbx_strand_id
1 'polypeptide(L)'
;MTFEHASKLQNCFGGQITIEYLDGSDERGDKNSSIALNIVKPLFPKKIEFATNNRSISMASQKAAGFVRVSRYWEQMTMSTRALISLAGQAKFGNRKVQAPRVNNSLFGADNGYSLETYFNVTHFNQVLIFGDYATLIGEKDYEAECSLADATHVAIYFLYEGNEEKTKQMLQLNEKQYDDINKKAGKVGWTECPILRNYIKENSKTKFFCVNVSKFTEWDKLENKVIKGAKCLTLSNWRGIGRSFRTHFSSKHLKFHERDLHFALKPSEAILKEANRFRRVLHGPYIAVHVRGEKVLLAHNFSDYKAACVFYTSS
;
A
#
# COMPACT_ATOMS: atom_id res chain seq x y z
N MET A 1 20.58 8.13 25.67
CA MET A 1 19.19 8.09 25.16
C MET A 1 18.29 7.67 26.32
N THR A 2 17.19 8.37 26.62
CA THR A 2 16.36 8.08 27.83
C THR A 2 15.50 6.81 27.65
N PHE A 3 15.11 6.16 28.74
CA PHE A 3 14.22 4.98 28.77
C PHE A 3 12.95 5.16 27.94
N GLU A 4 12.42 6.38 27.92
CA GLU A 4 11.23 6.76 27.14
C GLU A 4 11.44 6.62 25.62
N HIS A 5 12.66 6.86 25.12
CA HIS A 5 13.01 6.69 23.71
C HIS A 5 13.19 5.21 23.34
N ALA A 6 13.73 4.39 24.24
CA ALA A 6 13.87 2.94 24.04
C ALA A 6 12.49 2.25 23.97
N SER A 7 11.55 2.63 24.84
CA SER A 7 10.17 2.12 24.81
C SER A 7 9.43 2.52 23.52
N LYS A 8 9.64 3.75 23.02
CA LYS A 8 9.12 4.21 21.72
C LYS A 8 9.72 3.43 20.55
N LEU A 9 11.01 3.08 20.60
CA LEU A 9 11.68 2.23 19.60
C LEU A 9 11.12 0.81 19.61
N GLN A 10 10.95 0.19 20.78
CA GLN A 10 10.39 -1.16 20.92
C GLN A 10 8.97 -1.27 20.32
N ASN A 11 8.13 -0.25 20.54
CA ASN A 11 6.79 -0.18 19.93
C ASN A 11 6.83 -0.04 18.39
N CYS A 12 7.92 0.48 17.82
CA CYS A 12 8.06 0.66 16.37
C CYS A 12 8.45 -0.62 15.61
N PHE A 13 9.17 -1.55 16.23
CA PHE A 13 9.64 -2.78 15.57
C PHE A 13 8.65 -3.95 15.64
N GLY A 14 7.52 -3.77 16.36
CA GLY A 14 6.63 -4.86 16.71
C GLY A 14 7.33 -5.80 17.71
N GLY A 15 6.59 -6.45 18.60
CA GLY A 15 7.16 -7.25 19.70
C GLY A 15 8.01 -8.48 19.32
N GLN A 16 8.52 -8.55 18.09
CA GLN A 16 9.43 -9.57 17.56
C GLN A 16 10.89 -9.16 17.62
N ILE A 17 11.20 -7.86 17.78
CA ILE A 17 12.57 -7.37 17.98
C ILE A 17 12.55 -6.47 19.21
N THR A 18 13.19 -6.93 20.28
CA THR A 18 13.49 -6.11 21.45
C THR A 18 14.88 -5.52 21.27
N ILE A 19 14.98 -4.20 21.39
CA ILE A 19 16.26 -3.49 21.35
C ILE A 19 16.60 -3.14 22.80
N GLU A 20 17.64 -3.77 23.33
CA GLU A 20 18.17 -3.48 24.66
C GLU A 20 19.46 -2.67 24.52
N TYR A 21 19.55 -1.61 25.31
CA TYR A 21 20.77 -0.81 25.39
C TYR A 21 21.51 -1.24 26.64
N LEU A 22 22.73 -1.74 26.48
CA LEU A 22 23.57 -2.21 27.56
C LEU A 22 24.67 -1.17 27.75
N ASP A 23 24.54 -0.38 28.80
CA ASP A 23 25.63 0.46 29.29
C ASP A 23 26.53 -0.39 30.18
N GLY A 24 27.75 -0.63 29.71
CA GLY A 24 28.81 -1.25 30.48
C GLY A 24 30.00 -0.30 30.62
N SER A 25 30.81 -0.52 31.64
CA SER A 25 32.18 -0.01 31.69
C SER A 25 33.10 -1.19 31.49
N ASP A 26 34.11 -1.06 30.62
CA ASP A 26 35.15 -2.10 30.54
C ASP A 26 35.99 -2.11 31.83
N GLU A 27 36.90 -3.07 31.98
CA GLU A 27 37.77 -3.19 33.16
C GLU A 27 38.67 -1.96 33.39
N ARG A 28 38.75 -1.04 32.40
CA ARG A 28 39.50 0.22 32.46
C ARG A 28 38.62 1.43 32.81
N GLY A 29 37.31 1.23 33.02
CA GLY A 29 36.37 2.28 33.35
C GLY A 29 35.85 3.06 32.14
N ASP A 30 36.18 2.64 30.92
CA ASP A 30 35.68 3.29 29.72
C ASP A 30 34.22 2.88 29.48
N LYS A 31 33.35 3.89 29.33
CA LYS A 31 31.93 3.68 29.04
C LYS A 31 31.78 3.07 27.66
N ASN A 32 31.39 1.81 27.62
CA ASN A 32 31.10 1.08 26.41
C ASN A 32 29.59 0.83 26.33
N SER A 33 28.93 1.60 25.48
CA SER A 33 27.52 1.37 25.20
C SER A 33 27.37 0.36 24.06
N SER A 34 26.63 -0.71 24.29
CA SER A 34 26.31 -1.71 23.28
C SER A 34 24.80 -1.82 23.07
N ILE A 35 24.40 -2.18 21.85
CA ILE A 35 22.99 -2.41 21.50
C ILE A 35 22.82 -3.92 21.30
N ALA A 36 22.02 -4.54 22.16
CA ALA A 36 21.58 -5.91 22.02
C ALA A 36 20.25 -5.96 21.26
N LEU A 37 20.19 -6.79 20.22
CA LEU A 37 18.98 -7.02 19.42
C LEU A 37 18.46 -8.42 19.71
N ASN A 38 17.42 -8.50 20.55
CA ASN A 38 16.78 -9.76 20.92
C ASN A 38 15.59 -10.01 19.99
N ILE A 39 15.75 -10.95 19.06
CA ILE A 39 14.71 -11.30 18.09
C ILE A 39 13.89 -12.48 18.62
N VAL A 40 12.69 -12.22 19.12
CA VAL A 40 11.80 -13.24 19.68
C VAL A 40 10.83 -13.74 18.61
N LYS A 41 11.00 -15.00 18.20
CA LYS A 41 10.14 -15.72 17.24
C LYS A 41 9.91 -14.92 15.94
N PRO A 42 10.96 -14.70 15.13
CA PRO A 42 10.80 -14.03 13.86
C PRO A 42 9.82 -14.82 12.98
N LEU A 43 8.66 -14.23 12.71
CA LEU A 43 7.74 -14.77 11.71
C LEU A 43 8.27 -14.38 10.35
N PHE A 44 9.22 -15.17 9.85
CA PHE A 44 9.69 -15.01 8.50
C PHE A 44 8.55 -15.28 7.52
N PRO A 45 8.45 -14.48 6.44
CA PRO A 45 7.53 -14.78 5.35
C PRO A 45 7.79 -16.20 4.86
N LYS A 46 6.73 -16.94 4.54
CA LYS A 46 6.90 -18.24 3.91
C LYS A 46 7.51 -18.00 2.54
N LYS A 47 8.64 -18.64 2.24
CA LYS A 47 9.20 -18.64 0.89
C LYS A 47 8.19 -19.35 -0.01
N ILE A 48 7.49 -18.58 -0.84
CA ILE A 48 6.62 -19.14 -1.87
C ILE A 48 7.56 -19.46 -3.04
N GLU A 49 7.95 -20.73 -3.13
CA GLU A 49 8.67 -21.24 -4.29
C GLU A 49 7.66 -21.63 -5.37
N PHE A 50 7.71 -20.95 -6.51
CA PHE A 50 6.96 -21.37 -7.68
C PHE A 50 7.76 -22.48 -8.35
N ALA A 51 7.17 -23.67 -8.49
CA ALA A 51 7.74 -24.70 -9.33
C ALA A 51 7.93 -24.10 -10.74
N THR A 52 9.17 -24.15 -11.25
CA THR A 52 9.57 -23.71 -12.60
C THR A 52 9.03 -24.63 -13.69
N ASN A 53 7.82 -25.15 -13.52
CA ASN A 53 7.12 -25.81 -14.60
C ASN A 53 6.71 -24.70 -15.58
N ASN A 54 7.48 -24.60 -16.67
CA ASN A 54 7.23 -23.83 -17.90
C ASN A 54 5.89 -24.14 -18.58
N ARG A 55 4.90 -24.71 -17.88
CA ARG A 55 3.53 -24.52 -18.27
C ARG A 55 3.30 -23.03 -18.12
N SER A 56 3.36 -22.33 -19.25
CA SER A 56 2.65 -21.08 -19.46
C SER A 56 1.31 -21.28 -18.77
N ILE A 57 1.15 -20.77 -17.55
CA ILE A 57 -0.16 -20.59 -16.97
C ILE A 57 -0.77 -19.67 -17.99
N SER A 58 -1.58 -20.27 -18.88
CA SER A 58 -2.31 -19.54 -19.88
C SER A 58 -2.91 -18.40 -19.09
N MET A 59 -2.50 -17.16 -19.39
CA MET A 59 -3.20 -15.98 -18.92
C MET A 59 -4.53 -15.98 -19.67
N ALA A 60 -5.31 -17.05 -19.49
CA ALA A 60 -6.57 -17.30 -20.13
C ALA A 60 -7.36 -16.07 -19.76
N SER A 61 -7.54 -15.25 -20.77
CA SER A 61 -8.18 -13.96 -20.73
C SER A 61 -9.65 -14.23 -20.40
N GLN A 62 -9.94 -14.57 -19.14
CA GLN A 62 -11.27 -14.41 -18.61
C GLN A 62 -11.56 -12.92 -18.79
N LYS A 63 -12.56 -12.66 -19.64
CA LYS A 63 -13.02 -11.31 -19.88
C LYS A 63 -13.42 -10.73 -18.52
N ALA A 64 -12.72 -9.69 -18.10
CA ALA A 64 -12.98 -9.07 -16.81
C ALA A 64 -14.39 -8.49 -16.82
N ALA A 65 -15.14 -8.68 -15.74
CA ALA A 65 -16.45 -8.07 -15.57
C ALA A 65 -16.34 -6.57 -15.23
N GLY A 66 -15.19 -6.15 -14.71
CA GLY A 66 -14.91 -4.75 -14.44
C GLY A 66 -13.44 -4.49 -14.12
N PHE A 67 -13.17 -3.27 -13.71
CA PHE A 67 -11.85 -2.77 -13.39
C PHE A 67 -11.91 -1.97 -12.10
N VAL A 68 -10.80 -1.94 -11.37
CA VAL A 68 -10.65 -1.15 -10.16
C VAL A 68 -9.30 -0.44 -10.15
N ARG A 69 -9.31 0.83 -9.76
CA ARG A 69 -8.12 1.64 -9.51
C ARG A 69 -8.14 2.24 -8.12
N VAL A 70 -6.97 2.64 -7.65
CA VAL A 70 -6.82 3.49 -6.47
C VAL A 70 -6.32 4.85 -6.94
N SER A 71 -7.05 5.91 -6.60
CA SER A 71 -6.72 7.28 -7.04
C SER A 71 -5.34 7.71 -6.53
N ARG A 72 -5.03 7.43 -5.26
CA ARG A 72 -3.73 7.67 -4.67
C ARG A 72 -3.49 6.77 -3.47
N TYR A 73 -2.30 6.18 -3.40
CA TYR A 73 -1.84 5.53 -2.19
C TYR A 73 -1.06 6.54 -1.34
N TRP A 74 -1.31 6.53 -0.04
CA TRP A 74 -0.71 7.48 0.90
C TRP A 74 0.51 6.93 1.64
N GLU A 75 0.81 5.65 1.43
CA GLU A 75 1.87 4.96 2.14
C GLU A 75 3.09 4.77 1.25
N GLN A 76 4.23 4.51 1.89
CA GLN A 76 5.47 4.19 1.19
C GLN A 76 5.36 2.86 0.43
N MET A 77 6.26 2.65 -0.52
CA MET A 77 6.19 1.60 -1.54
C MET A 77 5.89 0.22 -0.93
N THR A 78 6.60 -0.20 0.11
CA THR A 78 6.34 -1.48 0.78
C THR A 78 4.90 -1.67 1.26
N MET A 79 4.32 -0.65 1.89
CA MET A 79 2.96 -0.71 2.40
C MET A 79 1.93 -0.54 1.28
N SER A 80 2.23 0.29 0.28
CA SER A 80 1.41 0.47 -0.91
C SER A 80 1.38 -0.78 -1.79
N THR A 81 2.48 -1.52 -1.91
CA THR A 81 2.52 -2.83 -2.59
C THR A 81 1.66 -3.84 -1.85
N ARG A 82 1.73 -3.92 -0.52
CA ARG A 82 0.84 -4.78 0.27
C ARG A 82 -0.63 -4.38 0.12
N ALA A 83 -0.92 -3.09 0.10
CA ALA A 83 -2.26 -2.58 -0.17
C ALA A 83 -2.74 -2.95 -1.59
N LEU A 84 -1.87 -2.85 -2.61
CA LEU A 84 -2.17 -3.28 -3.97
C LEU A 84 -2.47 -4.77 -4.07
N ILE A 85 -1.65 -5.62 -3.43
CA ILE A 85 -1.86 -7.07 -3.41
C ILE A 85 -3.18 -7.41 -2.71
N SER A 86 -3.45 -6.82 -1.53
CA SER A 86 -4.72 -7.07 -0.84
C SER A 86 -5.93 -6.58 -1.63
N LEU A 87 -5.81 -5.48 -2.41
CA LEU A 87 -6.85 -5.06 -3.34
C LEU A 87 -7.08 -6.10 -4.44
N ALA A 88 -6.01 -6.64 -5.03
CA ALA A 88 -6.11 -7.71 -6.02
C ALA A 88 -6.79 -8.96 -5.47
N GLY A 89 -6.61 -9.26 -4.19
CA GLY A 89 -7.32 -10.36 -3.52
C GLY A 89 -8.82 -10.13 -3.48
N GLN A 90 -9.24 -8.92 -3.06
CA GLN A 90 -10.66 -8.57 -2.96
C GLN A 90 -11.33 -8.39 -4.33
N ALA A 91 -10.62 -7.78 -5.30
CA ALA A 91 -11.11 -7.50 -6.64
C ALA A 91 -11.54 -8.75 -7.42
N LYS A 92 -11.02 -9.93 -7.04
CA LYS A 92 -11.41 -11.21 -7.61
C LYS A 92 -12.91 -11.50 -7.46
N PHE A 93 -13.55 -11.12 -6.35
CA PHE A 93 -14.98 -11.39 -6.15
C PHE A 93 -15.86 -10.72 -7.21
N GLY A 94 -15.46 -9.53 -7.66
CA GLY A 94 -16.15 -8.83 -8.75
C GLY A 94 -15.67 -9.23 -10.14
N ASN A 95 -14.82 -10.27 -10.27
CA ASN A 95 -14.09 -10.60 -11.50
C ASN A 95 -13.44 -9.35 -12.14
N ARG A 96 -12.81 -8.52 -11.30
CA ARG A 96 -12.21 -7.25 -11.73
C ARG A 96 -10.73 -7.39 -11.98
N LYS A 97 -10.18 -6.65 -12.95
CA LYS A 97 -8.74 -6.39 -13.05
C LYS A 97 -8.35 -5.14 -12.25
N VAL A 98 -7.14 -5.11 -11.72
CA VAL A 98 -6.64 -3.96 -10.93
C VAL A 98 -5.71 -3.12 -11.78
N GLN A 99 -5.94 -1.80 -11.87
CA GLN A 99 -5.00 -0.91 -12.55
C GLN A 99 -3.66 -0.89 -11.81
N ALA A 100 -2.57 -1.14 -12.54
CA ALA A 100 -1.23 -0.96 -12.01
C ALA A 100 -0.98 0.53 -11.72
N PRO A 101 -0.60 0.90 -10.48
CA PRO A 101 -0.35 2.30 -10.14
C PRO A 101 0.97 2.79 -10.73
N ARG A 102 1.06 4.10 -10.99
CA ARG A 102 2.33 4.79 -11.22
C ARG A 102 3.07 5.00 -9.91
N VAL A 103 4.40 5.05 -9.96
CA VAL A 103 5.27 5.13 -8.78
C VAL A 103 6.19 6.34 -8.88
N ASN A 104 6.24 7.17 -7.83
CA ASN A 104 7.16 8.31 -7.74
C ASN A 104 7.63 8.50 -6.29
N ASN A 105 8.93 8.69 -6.05
CA ASN A 105 9.49 8.92 -4.71
C ASN A 105 8.95 7.93 -3.65
N SER A 106 8.94 6.64 -4.00
CA SER A 106 8.41 5.56 -3.16
C SER A 106 6.90 5.63 -2.84
N LEU A 107 6.12 6.46 -3.55
CA LEU A 107 4.66 6.56 -3.40
C LEU A 107 3.94 6.05 -4.66
N PHE A 108 2.79 5.41 -4.48
CA PHE A 108 1.93 4.93 -5.58
C PHE A 108 0.80 5.91 -5.90
N GLY A 109 0.40 5.98 -7.17
CA GLY A 109 -0.66 6.88 -7.66
C GLY A 109 -0.17 8.33 -7.82
N ALA A 110 1.05 8.50 -8.33
CA ALA A 110 1.56 9.82 -8.70
C ALA A 110 1.31 10.08 -10.19
N ASP A 111 0.60 11.17 -10.50
CA ASP A 111 0.23 11.54 -11.88
C ASP A 111 1.45 11.61 -12.82
N ASN A 112 2.61 12.06 -12.30
CA ASN A 112 3.88 12.15 -13.03
C ASN A 112 4.88 11.03 -12.66
N GLY A 113 4.40 9.89 -12.14
CA GLY A 113 5.27 8.78 -11.75
C GLY A 113 5.75 7.91 -12.90
N TYR A 114 6.67 6.98 -12.62
CA TYR A 114 7.06 5.94 -13.57
C TYR A 114 6.06 4.78 -13.54
N SER A 115 6.06 3.96 -14.58
CA SER A 115 5.27 2.72 -14.61
C SER A 115 5.69 1.78 -13.46
N LEU A 116 4.76 0.95 -12.96
CA LEU A 116 5.10 -0.11 -12.01
C LEU A 116 6.18 -1.05 -12.56
N GLU A 117 6.23 -1.23 -13.87
CA GLU A 117 7.22 -2.04 -14.61
C GLU A 117 8.66 -1.54 -14.44
N THR A 118 8.84 -0.25 -14.13
CA THR A 118 10.16 0.30 -13.81
C THR A 118 10.72 -0.32 -12.53
N TYR A 119 9.87 -0.71 -11.57
CA TYR A 119 10.28 -1.19 -10.25
C TYR A 119 10.13 -2.71 -10.10
N PHE A 120 9.10 -3.29 -10.70
CA PHE A 120 8.77 -4.70 -10.57
C PHE A 120 8.71 -5.38 -11.93
N ASN A 121 9.05 -6.68 -11.97
CA ASN A 121 8.70 -7.51 -13.12
C ASN A 121 7.18 -7.78 -13.07
N VAL A 122 6.39 -6.97 -13.79
CA VAL A 122 4.92 -7.03 -13.74
C VAL A 122 4.36 -8.32 -14.33
N THR A 123 5.03 -8.93 -15.31
CA THR A 123 4.67 -10.26 -15.81
C THR A 123 4.76 -11.31 -14.71
N HIS A 124 5.89 -11.35 -13.99
CA HIS A 124 6.08 -12.21 -12.82
C HIS A 124 5.08 -11.85 -11.71
N PHE A 125 4.83 -10.56 -11.47
CA PHE A 125 3.82 -10.10 -10.51
C PHE A 125 2.45 -10.72 -10.81
N ASN A 126 1.99 -10.64 -12.06
CA ASN A 126 0.73 -11.26 -12.48
C ASN A 126 0.72 -12.78 -12.31
N GLN A 127 1.85 -13.46 -12.55
CA GLN A 127 1.97 -14.90 -12.28
C GLN A 127 1.83 -15.21 -10.78
N VAL A 128 2.45 -14.40 -9.90
CA VAL A 128 2.31 -14.52 -8.45
C VAL A 128 0.85 -14.34 -8.02
N LEU A 129 0.15 -13.34 -8.58
CA LEU A 129 -1.26 -13.09 -8.28
C LEU A 129 -2.16 -14.25 -8.75
N ILE A 130 -1.97 -14.75 -9.98
CA ILE A 130 -2.74 -15.89 -10.50
C ILE A 130 -2.51 -17.13 -9.64
N PHE A 131 -1.27 -17.43 -9.27
CA PHE A 131 -0.97 -18.56 -8.40
C PHE A 131 -1.61 -18.42 -7.00
N GLY A 132 -1.64 -17.19 -6.51
CA GLY A 132 -2.34 -16.82 -5.29
C GLY A 132 -3.85 -16.86 -5.39
N ASP A 133 -4.40 -17.05 -6.60
CA ASP A 133 -5.83 -17.00 -6.88
C ASP A 133 -6.40 -15.60 -6.59
N TYR A 134 -5.70 -14.57 -7.09
CA TYR A 134 -6.01 -13.14 -7.00
C TYR A 134 -6.30 -12.57 -8.40
N ALA A 135 -6.95 -11.39 -8.44
CA ALA A 135 -7.07 -10.63 -9.68
C ALA A 135 -5.69 -10.19 -10.22
N THR A 136 -5.55 -10.12 -11.54
CA THR A 136 -4.34 -9.61 -12.20
C THR A 136 -4.33 -8.10 -12.34
N LEU A 137 -3.12 -7.54 -12.45
CA LEU A 137 -2.88 -6.16 -12.82
C LEU A 137 -3.06 -5.92 -14.32
N ILE A 138 -3.50 -4.72 -14.67
CA ILE A 138 -3.61 -4.22 -16.04
C ILE A 138 -2.89 -2.86 -16.16
N GLY A 139 -2.35 -2.55 -17.33
CA GLY A 139 -1.68 -1.27 -17.60
C GLY A 139 -2.65 -0.08 -17.58
N GLU A 140 -2.09 1.11 -17.38
CA GLU A 140 -2.86 2.36 -17.34
C GLU A 140 -3.63 2.62 -18.65
N LYS A 141 -2.96 2.49 -19.80
CA LYS A 141 -3.58 2.71 -21.12
C LYS A 141 -4.75 1.76 -21.38
N ASP A 142 -4.59 0.49 -21.03
CA ASP A 142 -5.64 -0.51 -21.21
C ASP A 142 -6.81 -0.27 -20.25
N TYR A 143 -6.54 0.17 -19.01
CA TYR A 143 -7.58 0.61 -18.09
C TYR A 143 -8.35 1.81 -18.65
N GLU A 144 -7.66 2.83 -19.15
CA GLU A 144 -8.29 4.04 -19.69
C GLU A 144 -9.12 3.77 -20.95
N ALA A 145 -8.70 2.80 -21.78
CA ALA A 145 -9.48 2.33 -22.92
C ALA A 145 -10.80 1.68 -22.49
N GLU A 146 -10.78 0.92 -21.39
CA GLU A 146 -11.96 0.21 -20.87
C GLU A 146 -12.85 1.07 -19.96
N CYS A 147 -12.24 2.01 -19.26
CA CYS A 147 -12.81 2.86 -18.22
C CYS A 147 -12.48 4.32 -18.50
N SER A 148 -12.93 4.82 -19.65
CA SER A 148 -12.82 6.25 -19.94
C SER A 148 -13.58 7.05 -18.89
N LEU A 149 -13.03 8.21 -18.51
CA LEU A 149 -13.66 9.12 -17.55
C LEU A 149 -15.03 9.64 -18.03
N ALA A 150 -15.49 9.30 -19.25
CA ALA A 150 -16.80 9.62 -19.80
C ALA A 150 -17.90 8.58 -19.47
N ASP A 151 -17.54 7.41 -18.94
CA ASP A 151 -18.45 6.27 -18.77
C ASP A 151 -19.43 6.47 -17.60
N ALA A 152 -20.73 6.30 -17.87
CA ALA A 152 -21.82 6.42 -16.90
C ALA A 152 -21.84 5.29 -15.85
N THR A 153 -21.03 4.25 -16.04
CA THR A 153 -20.94 3.10 -15.14
C THR A 153 -19.81 3.21 -14.13
N HIS A 154 -19.23 4.40 -13.94
CA HIS A 154 -18.21 4.64 -12.91
C HIS A 154 -18.82 4.78 -11.51
N VAL A 155 -18.21 4.08 -10.55
CA VAL A 155 -18.44 4.25 -9.12
C VAL A 155 -17.14 4.68 -8.46
N ALA A 156 -17.22 5.71 -7.63
CA ALA A 156 -16.11 6.18 -6.82
C ALA A 156 -16.42 6.06 -5.34
N ILE A 157 -15.47 5.51 -4.57
CA ILE A 157 -15.61 5.25 -3.14
C ILE A 157 -14.51 5.95 -2.37
N TYR A 158 -14.88 6.64 -1.30
CA TYR A 158 -13.95 7.12 -0.28
C TYR A 158 -14.13 6.36 1.03
N PHE A 159 -13.05 5.79 1.55
CA PHE A 159 -13.09 5.06 2.83
C PHE A 159 -12.93 6.01 4.03
N LEU A 160 -13.93 5.98 4.91
CA LEU A 160 -13.95 6.67 6.19
C LEU A 160 -13.30 5.76 7.26
N TYR A 161 -12.18 6.21 7.81
CA TYR A 161 -11.47 5.53 8.88
C TYR A 161 -11.70 6.23 10.20
N GLU A 162 -11.93 5.44 11.24
CA GLU A 162 -11.99 5.91 12.63
C GLU A 162 -10.68 6.61 13.03
N GLY A 163 -10.78 7.72 13.75
CA GLY A 163 -9.64 8.55 14.18
C GLY A 163 -8.95 9.34 13.06
N ASN A 164 -9.53 9.40 11.84
CA ASN A 164 -8.97 10.14 10.70
C ASN A 164 -9.90 11.28 10.22
N GLU A 165 -10.65 11.85 11.17
CA GLU A 165 -11.72 12.81 10.94
C GLU A 165 -11.19 14.12 10.36
N GLU A 166 -10.26 14.77 11.06
CA GLU A 166 -9.61 16.02 10.61
C GLU A 166 -8.98 15.90 9.23
N LYS A 167 -8.24 14.80 9.00
CA LYS A 167 -7.62 14.56 7.69
C LYS A 167 -8.68 14.38 6.60
N THR A 168 -9.81 13.75 6.90
CA THR A 168 -10.91 13.57 5.95
C THR A 168 -11.58 14.91 5.65
N LYS A 169 -11.84 15.73 6.68
CA LYS A 169 -12.36 17.10 6.52
C LYS A 169 -11.45 17.94 5.63
N GLN A 170 -10.15 17.92 5.87
CA GLN A 170 -9.17 18.63 5.07
C GLN A 170 -9.12 18.13 3.61
N MET A 171 -9.06 16.81 3.39
CA MET A 171 -8.92 16.23 2.05
C MET A 171 -10.14 16.46 1.17
N LEU A 172 -11.34 16.34 1.75
CA LEU A 172 -12.60 16.51 1.03
C LEU A 172 -13.17 17.93 1.14
N GLN A 173 -12.45 18.84 1.81
CA GLN A 173 -12.86 20.23 2.04
C GLN A 173 -14.24 20.34 2.70
N LEU A 174 -14.47 19.51 3.74
CA LEU A 174 -15.73 19.45 4.48
C LEU A 174 -15.67 20.39 5.68
N ASN A 175 -16.79 21.06 5.97
CA ASN A 175 -17.03 21.63 7.29
C ASN A 175 -17.52 20.56 8.29
N GLU A 176 -17.58 20.92 9.57
CA GLU A 176 -17.99 20.01 10.65
C GLU A 176 -19.35 19.35 10.38
N LYS A 177 -20.36 20.17 10.06
CA LYS A 177 -21.73 19.72 9.83
C LYS A 177 -21.84 18.74 8.66
N GLN A 178 -21.10 18.98 7.58
CA GLN A 178 -21.05 18.08 6.43
C GLN A 178 -20.41 16.74 6.80
N TYR A 179 -19.31 16.78 7.54
CA TYR A 179 -18.63 15.56 7.99
C TYR A 179 -19.53 14.74 8.92
N ASP A 180 -20.15 15.38 9.91
CA ASP A 180 -21.05 14.74 10.87
C ASP A 180 -22.24 14.07 10.19
N ASP A 181 -22.85 14.74 9.20
CA ASP A 181 -23.96 14.16 8.44
C ASP A 181 -23.52 12.91 7.64
N ILE A 182 -22.38 13.00 6.95
CA ILE A 182 -21.80 11.86 6.21
C ILE A 182 -21.48 10.71 7.17
N ASN A 183 -20.80 11.00 8.27
CA ASN A 183 -20.37 9.98 9.24
C ASN A 183 -21.57 9.34 9.94
N LYS A 184 -22.59 10.12 10.29
CA LYS A 184 -23.84 9.62 10.88
C LYS A 184 -24.62 8.72 9.92
N LYS A 185 -24.74 9.12 8.64
CA LYS A 185 -25.43 8.32 7.61
C LYS A 185 -24.67 7.02 7.33
N ALA A 186 -23.36 7.11 7.09
CA ALA A 186 -22.51 5.95 6.86
C ALA A 186 -22.42 5.03 8.10
N GLY A 187 -22.49 5.58 9.31
CA GLY A 187 -22.46 4.81 10.56
C GLY A 187 -23.69 3.92 10.76
N LYS A 188 -24.85 4.27 10.16
CA LYS A 188 -26.09 3.49 10.26
C LYS A 188 -26.08 2.24 9.38
N VAL A 189 -25.73 2.39 8.09
CA VAL A 189 -25.86 1.31 7.08
C VAL A 189 -24.53 0.85 6.49
N GLY A 190 -23.42 1.48 6.89
CA GLY A 190 -22.06 1.21 6.43
C GLY A 190 -21.60 2.06 5.25
N TRP A 191 -22.50 2.81 4.60
CA TRP A 191 -22.17 3.69 3.48
C TRP A 191 -23.21 4.81 3.32
N THR A 192 -22.87 5.84 2.54
CA THR A 192 -23.79 6.90 2.12
C THR A 192 -23.35 7.44 0.76
N GLU A 193 -24.28 8.04 0.01
CA GLU A 193 -23.92 8.88 -1.14
C GLU A 193 -23.04 10.03 -0.68
N CYS A 194 -22.03 10.36 -1.48
CA CYS A 194 -20.99 11.33 -1.13
C CYS A 194 -20.62 12.22 -2.33
N PRO A 195 -21.53 13.08 -2.82
CA PRO A 195 -21.30 13.87 -4.03
C PRO A 195 -20.08 14.80 -3.96
N ILE A 196 -19.66 15.19 -2.75
CA ILE A 196 -18.49 16.06 -2.52
C ILE A 196 -17.20 15.44 -3.07
N LEU A 197 -17.13 14.11 -3.14
CA LEU A 197 -15.99 13.38 -3.70
C LEU A 197 -15.72 13.71 -5.18
N ARG A 198 -16.72 14.23 -5.90
CA ARG A 198 -16.59 14.74 -7.27
C ARG A 198 -15.45 15.76 -7.40
N ASN A 199 -15.37 16.69 -6.44
CA ASN A 199 -14.36 17.75 -6.45
C ASN A 199 -12.95 17.20 -6.19
N TYR A 200 -12.85 16.12 -5.43
CA TYR A 200 -11.60 15.49 -5.05
C TYR A 200 -11.01 14.61 -6.17
N ILE A 201 -11.84 13.78 -6.80
CA ILE A 201 -11.38 12.82 -7.83
C ILE A 201 -11.28 13.48 -9.22
N LYS A 202 -11.91 14.66 -9.42
CA LYS A 202 -11.98 15.34 -10.72
C LYS A 202 -12.58 14.45 -11.83
N GLU A 203 -13.49 13.55 -11.45
CA GLU A 203 -14.23 12.66 -12.36
C GLU A 203 -15.52 13.32 -12.87
N ASN A 204 -16.01 12.88 -14.03
CA ASN A 204 -17.08 13.54 -14.78
C ASN A 204 -18.47 13.52 -14.10
N SER A 205 -19.45 14.18 -14.75
CA SER A 205 -20.83 14.37 -14.26
C SER A 205 -21.60 13.08 -13.93
N LYS A 206 -21.29 11.92 -14.55
CA LYS A 206 -22.10 10.70 -14.44
C LYS A 206 -21.61 9.67 -13.41
N THR A 207 -20.39 9.81 -12.88
CA THR A 207 -19.90 8.94 -11.79
C THR A 207 -20.82 9.01 -10.56
N LYS A 208 -21.09 7.85 -9.94
CA LYS A 208 -21.74 7.76 -8.63
C LYS A 208 -20.69 7.76 -7.52
N PHE A 209 -20.88 8.60 -6.51
CA PHE A 209 -19.90 8.79 -5.45
C PHE A 209 -20.44 8.31 -4.10
N PHE A 210 -19.64 7.53 -3.38
CA PHE A 210 -20.01 6.99 -2.07
C PHE A 210 -18.91 7.17 -1.04
N CYS A 211 -19.31 7.33 0.22
CA CYS A 211 -18.45 7.30 1.38
C CYS A 211 -18.78 6.05 2.20
N VAL A 212 -17.78 5.23 2.50
CA VAL A 212 -17.94 3.90 3.12
C VAL A 212 -17.25 3.88 4.47
N ASN A 213 -18.00 3.51 5.51
CA ASN A 213 -17.47 3.35 6.86
C ASN A 213 -16.84 1.95 7.01
N VAL A 214 -15.52 1.90 7.14
CA VAL A 214 -14.76 0.64 7.15
C VAL A 214 -15.01 -0.22 8.38
N SER A 215 -15.47 0.37 9.49
CA SER A 215 -15.78 -0.35 10.73
C SER A 215 -17.12 -1.09 10.66
N LYS A 216 -18.03 -0.65 9.78
CA LYS A 216 -19.33 -1.29 9.54
C LYS A 216 -19.34 -2.18 8.30
N PHE A 217 -18.46 -1.90 7.34
CA PHE A 217 -18.45 -2.54 6.03
C PHE A 217 -17.23 -3.46 5.90
N THR A 218 -17.36 -4.71 6.37
CA THR A 218 -16.24 -5.66 6.54
C THR A 218 -16.18 -6.78 5.51
N GLU A 219 -17.09 -6.81 4.53
CA GLU A 219 -17.12 -7.86 3.51
C GLU A 219 -17.19 -7.22 2.12
N TRP A 220 -16.31 -7.64 1.20
CA TRP A 220 -16.21 -7.05 -0.12
C TRP A 220 -17.36 -7.44 -1.04
N ASP A 221 -17.90 -8.66 -0.91
CA ASP A 221 -19.08 -9.13 -1.62
C ASP A 221 -20.29 -8.20 -1.41
N LYS A 222 -20.48 -7.71 -0.17
CA LYS A 222 -21.50 -6.73 0.16
C LYS A 222 -21.22 -5.42 -0.56
N LEU A 223 -19.96 -5.04 -0.75
CA LEU A 223 -19.56 -3.78 -1.39
C LEU A 223 -19.95 -3.84 -2.87
N GLU A 224 -19.60 -4.96 -3.51
CA GLU A 224 -19.97 -5.27 -4.89
C GLU A 224 -21.50 -5.22 -5.06
N ASN A 225 -22.24 -5.84 -4.16
CA ASN A 225 -23.70 -5.98 -4.29
C ASN A 225 -24.49 -4.73 -3.90
N LYS A 226 -24.05 -3.98 -2.87
CA LYS A 226 -24.85 -2.87 -2.29
C LYS A 226 -24.42 -1.50 -2.76
N VAL A 227 -23.12 -1.30 -3.05
CA VAL A 227 -22.56 0.02 -3.38
C VAL A 227 -22.16 0.07 -4.84
N ILE A 228 -21.33 -0.88 -5.28
CA ILE A 228 -20.78 -0.89 -6.63
C ILE A 228 -21.84 -1.31 -7.65
N LYS A 229 -22.72 -2.26 -7.29
CA LYS A 229 -23.89 -2.71 -8.06
C LYS A 229 -23.56 -3.05 -9.53
N GLY A 230 -22.49 -3.79 -9.75
CA GLY A 230 -22.07 -4.22 -11.09
C GLY A 230 -21.48 -3.13 -11.97
N ALA A 231 -21.18 -1.94 -11.42
CA ALA A 231 -20.44 -0.90 -12.12
C ALA A 231 -19.15 -1.44 -12.73
N LYS A 232 -18.94 -1.20 -14.02
CA LYS A 232 -17.76 -1.69 -14.75
C LYS A 232 -16.49 -1.10 -14.16
N CYS A 233 -16.51 0.18 -13.79
CA CYS A 233 -15.30 0.90 -13.40
C CYS A 233 -15.41 1.43 -11.97
N LEU A 234 -14.41 1.11 -11.15
CA LEU A 234 -14.37 1.42 -9.73
C LEU A 234 -13.13 2.23 -9.37
N THR A 235 -13.32 3.43 -8.82
CA THR A 235 -12.23 4.24 -8.25
C THR A 235 -12.29 4.21 -6.73
N LEU A 236 -11.22 3.76 -6.09
CA LEU A 236 -11.08 3.76 -4.63
C LEU A 236 -10.17 4.91 -4.18
N SER A 237 -10.64 5.68 -3.21
CA SER A 237 -9.89 6.74 -2.58
C SER A 237 -9.54 6.36 -1.15
N ASN A 238 -8.30 6.68 -0.76
CA ASN A 238 -7.75 6.38 0.56
C ASN A 238 -7.71 4.87 0.88
N TRP A 239 -7.59 4.01 -0.14
CA TRP A 239 -7.36 2.58 0.07
C TRP A 239 -5.98 2.37 0.70
N ARG A 240 -5.97 1.71 1.88
CA ARG A 240 -4.75 1.41 2.64
C ARG A 240 -4.53 -0.08 2.83
N GLY A 241 -5.28 -0.94 2.14
CA GLY A 241 -5.22 -2.39 2.35
C GLY A 241 -6.06 -2.89 3.52
N ILE A 242 -5.84 -4.14 3.87
CA ILE A 242 -6.54 -4.88 4.94
C ILE A 242 -5.65 -4.92 6.19
N GLY A 243 -6.24 -4.76 7.37
CA GLY A 243 -5.53 -4.90 8.64
C GLY A 243 -6.11 -4.05 9.76
N ARG A 244 -5.29 -3.77 10.78
CA ARG A 244 -5.64 -2.88 11.90
C ARG A 244 -5.25 -1.44 11.60
N SER A 245 -5.82 -0.50 12.34
CA SER A 245 -5.44 0.93 12.42
C SER A 245 -5.35 1.65 11.08
N PHE A 246 -6.40 2.40 10.74
CA PHE A 246 -6.53 3.12 9.46
C PHE A 246 -6.45 2.20 8.22
N ARG A 247 -6.88 0.95 8.35
CA ARG A 247 -6.97 -0.04 7.28
C ARG A 247 -8.38 -0.62 7.24
N THR A 248 -8.75 -1.20 6.11
CA THR A 248 -10.08 -1.80 5.98
C THR A 248 -10.13 -3.10 6.77
N HIS A 249 -11.31 -3.43 7.29
CA HIS A 249 -11.55 -4.67 8.00
C HIS A 249 -12.15 -5.73 7.08
N PHE A 250 -11.87 -5.66 5.78
CA PHE A 250 -12.34 -6.66 4.83
C PHE A 250 -11.82 -8.04 5.20
N SER A 251 -12.70 -9.04 5.19
CA SER A 251 -12.33 -10.42 5.46
C SER A 251 -11.25 -10.89 4.48
N SER A 252 -10.16 -11.44 5.02
CA SER A 252 -9.10 -12.09 4.25
C SER A 252 -9.23 -13.62 4.24
N LYS A 253 -10.31 -14.19 4.80
CA LYS A 253 -10.47 -15.64 4.99
C LYS A 253 -10.50 -16.45 3.69
N HIS A 254 -10.92 -15.82 2.59
CA HIS A 254 -10.99 -16.44 1.27
C HIS A 254 -9.66 -16.35 0.51
N LEU A 255 -8.69 -15.58 1.02
CA LEU A 255 -7.40 -15.39 0.36
C LEU A 255 -6.51 -16.61 0.61
N LYS A 256 -6.00 -17.20 -0.48
CA LYS A 256 -5.14 -18.39 -0.43
C LYS A 256 -3.82 -18.14 0.31
N PHE A 257 -3.26 -16.94 0.16
CA PHE A 257 -2.03 -16.50 0.82
C PHE A 257 -2.22 -15.14 1.46
N HIS A 258 -1.41 -14.80 2.46
CA HIS A 258 -1.42 -13.44 3.00
C HIS A 258 -0.75 -12.48 2.00
N GLU A 259 -1.17 -11.21 1.94
CA GLU A 259 -0.58 -10.24 1.01
C GLU A 259 0.92 -10.01 1.28
N ARG A 260 1.35 -10.28 2.51
CA ARG A 260 2.76 -10.23 2.91
C ARG A 260 3.55 -11.33 2.22
N ASP A 261 3.04 -12.57 2.20
CA ASP A 261 3.79 -13.70 1.63
C ASP A 261 3.94 -13.53 0.12
N LEU A 262 2.88 -13.06 -0.57
CA LEU A 262 2.95 -12.71 -2.00
C LEU A 262 3.90 -11.55 -2.29
N HIS A 263 3.98 -10.56 -1.39
CA HIS A 263 4.92 -9.44 -1.54
C HIS A 263 6.38 -9.91 -1.59
N PHE A 264 6.77 -10.88 -0.75
CA PHE A 264 8.12 -11.45 -0.76
C PHE A 264 8.42 -12.35 -1.97
N ALA A 265 7.38 -12.81 -2.66
CA ALA A 265 7.49 -13.57 -3.90
C ALA A 265 7.68 -12.69 -5.15
N LEU A 266 7.51 -11.37 -5.03
CA LEU A 266 7.70 -10.45 -6.14
C LEU A 266 9.17 -10.32 -6.53
N LYS A 267 9.40 -10.05 -7.81
CA LYS A 267 10.74 -9.81 -8.35
C LYS A 267 10.89 -8.34 -8.76
N PRO A 268 12.04 -7.72 -8.47
CA PRO A 268 12.36 -6.42 -9.04
C PRO A 268 12.38 -6.48 -10.57
N SER A 269 12.25 -5.33 -11.22
CA SER A 269 12.44 -5.22 -12.67
C SER A 269 13.89 -5.52 -13.05
N GLU A 270 14.12 -5.85 -14.31
CA GLU A 270 15.47 -6.06 -14.85
C GLU A 270 16.35 -4.81 -14.70
N ALA A 271 15.77 -3.61 -14.82
CA ALA A 271 16.48 -2.36 -14.63
C ALA A 271 17.00 -2.21 -13.18
N ILE A 272 16.15 -2.51 -12.19
CA ILE A 272 16.56 -2.49 -10.77
C ILE A 272 17.61 -3.57 -10.48
N LEU A 273 17.47 -4.77 -11.05
CA LEU A 273 18.47 -5.83 -10.89
C LEU A 273 19.83 -5.45 -11.47
N LYS A 274 19.85 -4.85 -12.66
CA LYS A 274 21.08 -4.34 -13.29
C LYS A 274 21.75 -3.28 -12.41
N GLU A 275 20.98 -2.34 -11.88
CA GLU A 275 21.51 -1.29 -11.02
C GLU A 275 22.02 -1.85 -9.68
N ALA A 276 21.29 -2.77 -9.06
CA ALA A 276 21.75 -3.46 -7.86
C ALA A 276 23.05 -4.22 -8.12
N ASN A 277 23.18 -4.90 -9.26
CA ASN A 277 24.41 -5.59 -9.65
C ASN A 277 25.57 -4.62 -9.91
N ARG A 278 25.30 -3.43 -10.45
CA ARG A 278 26.30 -2.37 -10.59
C ARG A 278 26.84 -1.94 -9.23
N PHE A 279 25.95 -1.66 -8.26
CA PHE A 279 26.35 -1.33 -6.89
C PHE A 279 27.12 -2.47 -6.21
N ARG A 280 26.72 -3.72 -6.42
CA ARG A 280 27.45 -4.87 -5.84
C ARG A 280 28.90 -4.96 -6.30
N ARG A 281 29.24 -4.47 -7.48
CA ARG A 281 30.63 -4.47 -7.98
C ARG A 281 31.53 -3.47 -7.25
N VAL A 282 30.95 -2.43 -6.64
CA VAL A 282 31.71 -1.43 -5.87
C VAL A 282 31.70 -1.73 -4.36
N LEU A 283 30.85 -2.64 -3.91
CA LEU A 283 30.87 -3.13 -2.53
C LEU A 283 31.95 -4.20 -2.39
N HIS A 284 33.09 -3.83 -1.80
CA HIS A 284 34.20 -4.75 -1.55
C HIS A 284 33.96 -5.55 -0.26
N GLY A 285 33.96 -6.89 -0.36
CA GLY A 285 33.86 -7.81 0.78
C GLY A 285 32.42 -8.08 1.29
N PRO A 286 32.29 -8.87 2.38
CA PRO A 286 31.01 -9.08 3.04
C PRO A 286 30.44 -7.76 3.57
N TYR A 287 29.17 -7.48 3.28
CA TYR A 287 28.51 -6.26 3.74
C TYR A 287 27.17 -6.59 4.41
N ILE A 288 26.79 -5.74 5.36
CA ILE A 288 25.46 -5.73 5.97
C ILE A 288 24.77 -4.45 5.48
N ALA A 289 23.64 -4.61 4.80
CA ALA A 289 22.82 -3.48 4.40
C ALA A 289 21.80 -3.17 5.51
N VAL A 290 21.92 -1.99 6.12
CA VAL A 290 20.95 -1.48 7.10
C VAL A 290 20.14 -0.37 6.46
N HIS A 291 18.84 -0.59 6.30
CA HIS A 291 17.92 0.46 5.85
C HIS A 291 17.34 1.18 7.06
N VAL A 292 17.78 2.43 7.30
CA VAL A 292 17.22 3.27 8.37
C VAL A 292 16.21 4.25 7.78
N ARG A 293 14.97 4.16 8.24
CA ARG A 293 13.91 5.09 7.84
C ARG A 293 13.97 6.34 8.73
N GLY A 294 14.68 7.37 8.26
CA GLY A 294 14.95 8.58 9.04
C GLY A 294 13.77 9.55 9.20
N GLU A 295 12.72 9.50 8.40
CA GLU A 295 11.77 10.63 8.31
C GLU A 295 11.06 10.95 9.64
N LYS A 296 10.66 9.95 10.41
CA LYS A 296 10.06 10.17 11.74
C LYS A 296 11.09 10.50 12.82
N VAL A 297 12.32 9.99 12.69
CA VAL A 297 13.42 10.31 13.59
C VAL A 297 13.81 11.79 13.42
N LEU A 298 13.91 12.26 12.18
CA LEU A 298 14.24 13.64 11.83
C LEU A 298 13.16 14.63 12.31
N LEU A 299 11.88 14.28 12.12
CA LEU A 299 10.75 15.10 12.60
C LEU A 299 10.67 15.15 14.13
N ALA A 300 10.92 14.04 14.82
CA ALA A 300 10.87 13.98 16.29
C ALA A 300 12.02 14.76 16.96
N HIS A 301 13.13 14.98 16.24
CA HIS A 301 14.31 15.67 16.76
C HIS A 301 14.50 17.06 16.15
N ASN A 302 13.48 17.64 15.51
CA ASN A 302 13.50 19.02 15.01
C ASN A 302 14.70 19.35 14.09
N PHE A 303 15.18 18.37 13.32
CA PHE A 303 16.21 18.59 12.30
C PHE A 303 15.61 19.24 11.06
N SER A 304 15.18 20.50 11.16
CA SER A 304 14.70 21.32 10.05
C SER A 304 15.79 21.60 9.00
N ASP A 305 17.06 21.54 9.40
CA ASP A 305 18.21 21.97 8.59
C ASP A 305 18.70 20.91 7.59
N TYR A 306 18.24 19.67 7.70
CA TYR A 306 18.63 18.59 6.78
C TYR A 306 17.94 18.64 5.41
N LYS A 307 16.99 19.56 5.19
CA LYS A 307 16.47 19.85 3.83
C LYS A 307 17.57 20.34 2.87
N ALA A 308 18.67 20.90 3.37
CA ALA A 308 19.77 21.42 2.56
C ALA A 308 20.86 20.38 2.24
N ALA A 309 20.94 19.26 2.98
CA ALA A 309 22.10 18.36 2.93
C ALA A 309 21.95 17.12 2.02
N CYS A 310 20.75 16.82 1.53
CA CYS A 310 20.54 15.77 0.52
C CYS A 310 20.36 16.37 -0.87
N VAL A 311 21.34 17.18 -1.31
CA VAL A 311 21.58 17.40 -2.73
C VAL A 311 22.28 16.13 -3.23
N PHE A 312 21.52 15.25 -3.88
CA PHE A 312 22.14 14.22 -4.71
C PHE A 312 22.85 14.95 -5.83
N TYR A 313 24.18 14.98 -5.79
CA TYR A 313 24.97 15.40 -6.94
C TYR A 313 24.63 14.48 -8.11
N THR A 314 23.85 14.98 -9.06
CA THR A 314 23.81 14.41 -10.40
C THR A 314 25.07 14.90 -11.10
N SER A 315 26.11 14.06 -11.15
CA SER A 315 27.20 14.29 -12.08
C SER A 315 26.68 14.04 -13.50
N SER A 316 26.65 15.12 -14.27
CA SER A 316 26.57 15.15 -15.74
C SER A 316 27.63 14.28 -16.40
#